data_AF-A0A1Y1WWI9-F1
#
_entry.id   AF-A0A1Y1WWI9-F1
#
_cell.length_a   1.000
_cell.length_b   1.000
_cell.length_c   1.000
_cell.angle_alpha   90.00
_cell.angle_beta   90.00
_cell.angle_gamma   90.00
#
_symmetry.space_group_name_H-M   'P 1'
#
loop_
_entity.id
_entity.type
_entity.pdbx_description
1 polymer ?
#
loop_
_entity_poly.entity_id
_entity_poly.type
_entity_poly.pdbx_seq_one_letter_code
_entity_poly.pdbx_strand_id
1 'polypeptide(L)'
;MSIVTIAFSHLKTCSVNLPASWSNSLYSKNIKITDVVVQISLSKNQISKSKKSKYYFGWTGSSSSIVNSQQNNYNDNNNNNSLVIEIDSYFGRSLGLKNGQKVYAELINNVQLTQSVNVEPLTEDDWEILVLYIV
;
A
#
# COMPACT_ATOMS: atom_id res chain seq x y z
N MET A 1 -9.84 10.82 4.51
CA MET A 1 -8.73 10.76 3.54
C MET A 1 -7.59 11.68 3.97
N SER A 2 -6.38 11.13 4.14
CA SER A 2 -5.16 11.87 4.55
C SER A 2 -4.10 11.81 3.46
N ILE A 3 -3.18 12.77 3.43
CA ILE A 3 -2.02 12.71 2.53
C ILE A 3 -0.95 11.84 3.18
N VAL A 4 -0.47 10.84 2.45
CA VAL A 4 0.56 9.90 2.89
C VAL A 4 1.70 9.85 1.87
N THR A 5 2.88 9.47 2.32
CA THR A 5 4.05 9.25 1.47
C THR A 5 4.24 7.75 1.26
N ILE A 6 4.42 7.33 0.01
CA ILE A 6 4.75 5.95 -0.33
C ILE A 6 6.24 5.70 -0.08
N ALA A 7 6.56 4.68 0.71
CA ALA A 7 7.92 4.19 0.90
C ALA A 7 8.06 2.78 0.32
N PHE A 8 9.08 2.57 -0.51
CA PHE A 8 9.38 1.24 -1.02
C PHE A 8 10.22 0.45 -0.02
N SER A 9 9.81 -0.80 0.24
CA SER A 9 10.49 -1.76 1.10
C SER A 9 10.53 -3.13 0.43
N HIS A 10 11.22 -4.10 1.03
CA HIS A 10 11.31 -5.48 0.54
C HIS A 10 10.38 -6.38 1.37
N LEU A 11 9.06 -6.21 1.18
CA LEU A 11 8.06 -6.90 1.99
C LEU A 11 7.70 -8.28 1.44
N LYS A 12 7.94 -8.53 0.14
CA LYS A 12 7.55 -9.78 -0.55
C LYS A 12 6.05 -10.11 -0.39
N THR A 13 5.21 -9.06 -0.33
CA THR A 13 3.75 -9.17 -0.24
C THR A 13 3.07 -8.06 -1.04
N CYS A 14 1.81 -8.29 -1.42
CA CYS A 14 0.93 -7.29 -2.02
C CYS A 14 0.17 -6.45 -0.98
N SER A 15 0.38 -6.71 0.32
CA SER A 15 -0.16 -5.91 1.42
C SER A 15 0.80 -4.79 1.82
N VAL A 16 0.27 -3.78 2.51
CA VAL A 16 1.04 -2.59 2.94
C VAL A 16 1.24 -2.55 4.45
N ASN A 17 2.34 -1.93 4.90
CA ASN A 17 2.46 -1.53 6.30
C ASN A 17 1.81 -0.14 6.48
N LEU A 18 1.21 0.10 7.64
CA LEU A 18 0.49 1.34 7.93
C LEU A 18 1.33 2.33 8.75
N PRO A 19 1.05 3.64 8.71
CA PRO A 19 1.62 4.56 9.67
C PRO A 19 1.33 4.09 11.10
N ALA A 20 2.29 4.26 12.02
CA ALA A 20 2.15 3.80 13.40
C ALA A 20 0.90 4.35 14.11
N SER A 21 0.49 5.59 13.80
CA SER A 21 -0.73 6.19 14.33
C SER A 21 -2.01 5.46 13.87
N TRP A 22 -2.01 4.95 12.64
CA TRP A 22 -3.13 4.23 12.06
C TRP A 22 -3.22 2.81 12.60
N SER A 23 -2.11 2.07 12.59
CA SER A 23 -2.05 0.72 13.14
C SER A 23 -2.42 0.70 14.62
N ASN A 24 -1.89 1.63 15.43
CA ASN A 24 -2.24 1.77 16.84
C ASN A 24 -3.73 2.05 17.05
N SER A 25 -4.35 2.85 16.20
CA SER A 25 -5.80 3.08 16.25
C SER A 25 -6.62 1.83 15.88
N LEU A 26 -6.10 0.94 15.04
CA LEU A 26 -6.77 -0.31 14.69
C LEU A 26 -6.67 -1.33 15.83
N TYR A 27 -5.49 -1.46 16.43
CA TYR A 27 -5.29 -2.32 17.59
C TYR A 27 -6.10 -1.88 18.80
N SER A 28 -6.16 -0.57 19.09
CA SER A 28 -6.94 -0.06 20.22
C SER A 28 -8.45 -0.31 20.09
N LYS A 29 -8.94 -0.43 18.85
CA LYS A 29 -10.33 -0.77 18.53
C LYS A 29 -10.57 -2.27 18.37
N ASN A 30 -9.54 -3.10 18.56
CA ASN A 30 -9.59 -4.56 18.36
C ASN A 30 -10.15 -4.97 16.98
N ILE A 31 -9.82 -4.21 15.93
CA ILE A 31 -10.24 -4.50 14.57
C ILE A 31 -9.34 -5.60 13.99
N LYS A 32 -9.94 -6.63 13.40
CA LYS A 32 -9.19 -7.71 12.75
C LYS A 32 -8.44 -7.19 11.54
N ILE A 33 -7.28 -7.79 11.27
CA ILE A 33 -6.44 -7.40 10.14
C ILE A 33 -7.20 -7.55 8.80
N THR A 34 -8.01 -8.60 8.66
CA THR A 34 -8.79 -8.92 7.46
C THR A 34 -9.93 -7.95 7.16
N ASP A 35 -10.38 -7.18 8.15
CA ASP A 35 -11.59 -6.35 8.04
C ASP A 35 -11.28 -4.90 7.65
N VAL A 36 -10.04 -4.65 7.23
CA VAL A 36 -9.52 -3.33 6.88
C VAL A 36 -8.91 -3.37 5.48
N VAL A 37 -9.37 -2.45 4.64
CA VAL A 37 -8.79 -2.19 3.33
C VAL A 37 -8.23 -0.78 3.30
N VAL A 38 -7.05 -0.64 2.73
CA VAL A 38 -6.39 0.65 2.50
C VAL A 38 -6.71 1.08 1.09
N GLN A 39 -7.44 2.18 0.93
CA GLN A 39 -7.63 2.81 -0.36
C GLN A 39 -6.56 3.86 -0.57
N ILE A 40 -5.85 3.79 -1.70
CA ILE A 40 -4.95 4.84 -2.17
C ILE A 40 -5.53 5.46 -3.44
N SER A 41 -5.47 6.78 -3.55
CA SER A 41 -5.91 7.53 -4.72
C SER A 41 -4.85 8.53 -5.17
N LEU A 42 -4.65 8.58 -6.49
CA LEU A 42 -3.71 9.47 -7.15
C LEU A 42 -4.36 10.84 -7.43
N SER A 43 -3.58 11.91 -7.33
CA SER A 43 -4.05 13.24 -7.74
C SER A 43 -4.24 13.32 -9.26
N LYS A 44 -5.16 14.17 -9.75
CA LYS A 44 -5.45 14.36 -11.18
C LYS A 44 -4.21 14.66 -12.03
N ASN A 45 -3.23 15.36 -11.45
CA ASN A 45 -1.97 15.69 -12.14
C ASN A 45 -0.97 14.52 -12.21
N GLN A 46 -1.23 13.43 -11.48
CA GLN A 46 -0.40 12.22 -11.45
C GLN A 46 -1.03 11.07 -12.27
N ILE A 47 -2.26 11.23 -12.72
CA ILE A 47 -2.98 10.24 -13.52
C ILE A 47 -2.63 10.46 -15.00
N SER A 48 -1.92 9.52 -15.61
CA SER A 48 -1.84 9.46 -17.08
C SER A 48 -3.16 8.92 -17.64
N LYS A 49 -3.53 9.30 -18.88
CA LYS A 49 -4.83 9.00 -19.54
C LYS A 49 -5.26 7.51 -19.52
N SER A 50 -4.36 6.57 -19.22
CA SER A 50 -4.58 5.13 -19.19
C SER A 50 -4.47 4.47 -17.80
N LYS A 51 -4.19 5.21 -16.71
CA LYS A 51 -3.91 4.62 -15.39
C LYS A 51 -5.11 4.67 -14.45
N LYS A 52 -5.28 3.59 -13.68
CA LYS A 52 -6.25 3.52 -12.58
C LYS A 52 -5.98 4.66 -11.59
N SER A 53 -7.04 5.35 -11.16
CA SER A 53 -6.94 6.47 -10.22
C SER A 53 -6.95 6.04 -8.76
N LYS A 54 -7.39 4.81 -8.48
CA LYS A 54 -7.54 4.23 -7.15
C LYS A 54 -6.98 2.81 -7.10
N TYR A 55 -6.41 2.46 -5.96
CA TYR A 55 -5.88 1.15 -5.62
C TYR A 55 -6.37 0.77 -4.23
N TYR A 56 -6.53 -0.54 -4.01
CA TYR A 56 -7.03 -1.11 -2.75
C TYR A 56 -6.05 -2.18 -2.28
N PHE A 57 -5.68 -2.13 -1.01
CA PHE A 57 -4.69 -3.03 -0.43
C PHE A 57 -5.17 -3.60 0.89
N GLY A 58 -4.81 -4.84 1.17
CA GLY A 58 -4.79 -5.33 2.55
C GLY A 58 -3.61 -4.70 3.31
N TRP A 59 -3.66 -4.75 4.63
CA TRP A 59 -2.53 -4.37 5.47
C TRP A 59 -1.90 -5.60 6.12
N THR A 60 -0.61 -5.53 6.38
CA THR A 60 0.18 -6.66 6.92
C THR A 60 -0.06 -6.93 8.40
N GLY A 61 -0.79 -6.05 9.10
CA GLY A 61 -0.78 -6.03 10.56
C GLY A 61 0.56 -5.56 11.13
N SER A 62 1.37 -4.81 10.37
CA SER A 62 2.60 -4.19 10.84
C SER A 62 2.55 -2.67 10.65
N SER A 63 3.27 -1.98 11.52
CA SER A 63 3.52 -0.55 11.36
C SER A 63 4.70 -0.33 10.42
N SER A 64 4.64 0.72 9.62
CA SER A 64 5.73 1.16 8.78
C SER A 64 6.93 1.50 9.66
N SER A 65 8.12 1.07 9.25
CA SER A 65 9.33 1.56 9.90
C SER A 65 9.36 3.07 9.73
N ILE A 66 9.78 3.79 10.78
CA ILE A 66 10.05 5.22 10.65
C ILE A 66 11.28 5.30 9.76
N VAL A 67 11.07 5.33 8.45
CA VAL A 67 12.13 5.67 7.52
C VAL A 67 12.45 7.12 7.86
N ASN A 68 13.62 7.31 8.49
CA ASN A 68 14.26 8.61 8.64
C ASN A 68 14.44 9.22 7.26
N SER A 69 13.37 9.80 6.73
CA SER A 69 13.33 10.56 5.49
C SER A 69 14.00 11.93 5.66
N GLN A 70 15.02 11.99 6.51
CA GLN A 70 15.76 13.20 6.89
C GLN A 70 17.25 12.91 7.22
N GLN A 71 17.95 12.08 6.43
CA GLN A 71 19.42 12.10 6.49
C GLN A 71 20.08 13.03 5.46
N ASN A 72 19.34 13.63 4.52
CA ASN A 72 19.95 14.48 3.48
C ASN A 72 19.39 15.92 3.35
N ASN A 73 18.45 16.38 4.19
CA ASN A 73 18.04 17.79 4.22
C ASN A 73 17.89 18.27 5.66
N TYR A 74 19.05 18.51 6.27
CA TYR A 74 19.23 19.25 7.51
C TYR A 74 18.82 20.71 7.23
N ASN A 75 17.54 21.07 7.40
CA ASN A 75 17.02 22.45 7.59
C ASN A 75 15.49 22.52 7.50
N ASP A 76 14.75 21.63 8.18
CA ASP A 76 13.33 21.88 8.41
C ASP A 76 12.95 21.46 9.83
N ASN A 77 12.92 22.44 10.72
CA ASN A 77 12.51 22.36 12.13
C ASN A 77 11.00 22.12 12.29
N ASN A 78 10.47 21.15 11.52
CA ASN A 78 9.07 20.79 11.50
C ASN A 78 8.92 19.32 11.93
N ASN A 79 8.74 19.14 13.24
CA ASN A 79 8.40 17.91 13.99
C ASN A 79 7.11 17.20 13.51
N ASN A 80 6.92 16.98 12.21
CA ASN A 80 5.57 16.76 11.66
C ASN A 80 5.38 15.33 11.15
N ASN A 81 5.06 14.41 12.06
CA ASN A 81 4.03 13.37 11.94
C ASN A 81 3.81 12.80 10.52
N SER A 82 4.87 12.41 9.80
CA SER A 82 4.74 12.03 8.41
C SER A 82 4.08 10.67 8.31
N LEU A 83 2.87 10.62 7.75
CA LEU A 83 2.19 9.36 7.49
C LEU A 83 2.87 8.66 6.30
N VAL A 84 3.55 7.55 6.59
CA VAL A 84 4.23 6.71 5.61
C VAL A 84 3.48 5.40 5.47
N ILE A 85 3.22 4.99 4.22
CA ILE A 85 2.75 3.65 3.89
C ILE A 85 3.90 2.93 3.19
N GLU A 86 4.36 1.83 3.76
CA GLU A 86 5.35 0.97 3.10
C GLU A 86 4.66 -0.05 2.20
N ILE A 87 5.21 -0.19 1.00
CA ILE A 87 4.77 -1.14 0.00
C ILE A 87 5.98 -1.89 -0.53
N ASP A 88 5.79 -3.14 -0.94
CA ASP A 88 6.85 -3.87 -1.63
C ASP A 88 7.28 -3.11 -2.89
N SER A 89 8.60 -2.98 -3.07
CA SER A 89 9.19 -2.18 -4.14
C SER A 89 8.86 -2.70 -5.55
N TYR A 90 8.77 -4.02 -5.75
CA TYR A 90 8.41 -4.60 -7.04
C TYR A 90 6.92 -4.40 -7.31
N PHE A 91 6.08 -4.68 -6.31
CA PHE A 91 4.64 -4.50 -6.42
C PHE A 91 4.24 -3.03 -6.62
N GLY A 92 4.83 -2.10 -5.87
CA GLY A 92 4.57 -0.67 -6.04
C GLY A 92 4.94 -0.16 -7.44
N ARG A 93 6.06 -0.62 -8.00
CA ARG A 93 6.49 -0.28 -9.37
C ARG A 93 5.54 -0.84 -10.43
N SER A 94 5.05 -2.07 -10.29
CA SER A 94 4.12 -2.67 -11.26
C SER A 94 2.79 -1.91 -11.32
N LEU A 95 2.37 -1.29 -10.21
CA LEU A 95 1.21 -0.39 -10.15
C LEU A 95 1.49 1.02 -10.70
N GLY A 96 2.74 1.34 -11.01
CA GLY A 96 3.18 2.64 -11.50
C GLY A 96 3.35 3.70 -10.40
N LEU A 97 3.43 3.30 -9.14
CA LEU A 97 3.76 4.18 -8.01
C LEU A 97 5.26 4.49 -7.99
N LYS A 98 5.63 5.57 -7.29
CA LYS A 98 7.03 5.97 -7.10
C LYS A 98 7.36 6.07 -5.60
N ASN A 99 8.59 5.72 -5.23
CA ASN A 99 9.10 5.96 -3.89
C ASN A 99 9.10 7.46 -3.58
N GLY A 100 8.70 7.85 -2.37
CA GLY A 100 8.54 9.25 -1.96
C GLY A 100 7.31 9.94 -2.55
N GLN A 101 6.46 9.23 -3.32
CA GLN A 101 5.27 9.83 -3.91
C GLN A 101 4.23 10.16 -2.82
N LYS A 102 3.73 11.40 -2.84
CA LYS A 102 2.58 11.80 -2.03
C LYS A 102 1.29 11.40 -2.73
N VAL A 103 0.43 10.68 -2.01
CA VAL A 103 -0.87 10.19 -2.46
C VAL A 103 -1.91 10.41 -1.38
N TYR A 104 -3.20 10.32 -1.74
CA TYR A 104 -4.28 10.34 -0.78
C TYR A 104 -4.60 8.92 -0.33
N ALA A 105 -4.72 8.68 0.97
CA ALA A 105 -5.09 7.37 1.50
C ALA A 105 -6.16 7.44 2.58
N GLU A 106 -6.91 6.36 2.72
CA GLU A 106 -7.88 6.16 3.79
C GLU A 106 -8.04 4.69 4.15
N LEU A 107 -8.45 4.44 5.39
CA LEU A 107 -8.83 3.12 5.87
C LEU A 107 -10.33 2.93 5.65
N ILE A 108 -10.68 1.84 5.00
CA ILE A 108 -12.06 1.39 4.77
C ILE A 108 -12.28 0.18 5.68
N ASN A 109 -13.29 0.30 6.53
CA ASN A 109 -13.72 -0.74 7.45
C ASN A 109 -15.03 -1.36 6.92
N ASN A 110 -15.38 -2.55 7.41
CA ASN A 110 -16.61 -3.26 7.07
C ASN A 110 -16.73 -3.59 5.56
N VAL A 111 -15.63 -4.06 4.97
CA VAL A 111 -15.63 -4.53 3.58
C VAL A 111 -16.39 -5.84 3.48
N GLN A 112 -17.23 -5.96 2.45
CA GLN A 112 -18.00 -7.19 2.21
C GLN A 112 -17.08 -8.32 1.75
N LEU A 113 -17.33 -9.53 2.27
CA LEU A 113 -16.61 -10.72 1.84
C LEU A 113 -16.96 -11.05 0.39
N THR A 114 -15.94 -11.18 -0.45
CA THR A 114 -16.10 -11.60 -1.84
C THR A 114 -16.47 -13.08 -1.91
N GLN A 115 -17.49 -13.43 -2.71
CA GLN A 115 -17.93 -14.82 -2.89
C GLN A 115 -17.08 -15.58 -3.91
N SER A 116 -16.67 -14.91 -4.98
CA SER A 116 -15.86 -15.49 -6.05
C SER A 116 -14.99 -14.41 -6.70
N VAL A 117 -13.78 -14.78 -7.11
CA VAL A 117 -12.83 -13.93 -7.81
C VAL A 117 -12.33 -14.67 -9.05
N ASN A 118 -12.32 -13.98 -10.19
CA ASN A 118 -11.71 -14.48 -11.41
C ASN A 118 -10.32 -13.87 -11.56
N VAL A 119 -9.31 -14.71 -11.81
CA VAL A 119 -7.93 -14.29 -12.04
C VAL A 119 -7.37 -15.03 -13.24
N GLU A 120 -6.47 -14.38 -13.97
CA GLU A 120 -5.70 -14.99 -15.06
C GLU A 120 -4.21 -14.67 -14.89
N PRO A 121 -3.31 -15.55 -15.35
CA PRO A 121 -1.87 -15.30 -15.38
C PRO A 121 -1.55 -14.17 -16.34
N LEU A 122 -0.48 -13.43 -16.04
CA LEU A 122 -0.11 -12.26 -16.82
C LEU A 122 0.60 -12.63 -18.13
N THR A 123 1.36 -13.72 -18.13
CA THR A 123 2.17 -14.18 -19.25
C THR A 123 2.03 -15.69 -19.49
N GLU A 124 2.50 -16.16 -20.65
CA GLU A 124 2.58 -17.60 -20.96
C GLU A 124 3.48 -18.35 -19.96
N ASP A 125 4.60 -17.74 -19.55
CA ASP A 125 5.49 -18.30 -18.53
C ASP A 125 4.76 -18.42 -17.18
N ASP A 126 3.93 -17.44 -16.79
CA ASP A 126 3.12 -17.53 -15.57
C ASP A 126 2.11 -18.69 -15.65
N TRP A 127 1.55 -18.98 -16.84
CA TRP A 127 0.69 -20.15 -17.04
C TRP A 127 1.46 -21.46 -16.82
N GLU A 128 2.67 -21.58 -17.37
CA GLU A 128 3.52 -22.75 -17.18
C GLU A 128 3.84 -22.98 -15.70
N ILE A 129 4.20 -21.92 -14.97
CA ILE A 129 4.47 -21.98 -13.53
C ILE A 129 3.24 -22.51 -12.77
N LEU A 130 2.04 -22.01 -13.06
CA LEU A 130 0.85 -22.48 -12.34
C LEU A 130 0.58 -23.97 -12.58
N VAL A 131 0.72 -24.43 -13.83
CA VAL A 131 0.49 -25.84 -14.18
C VAL A 131 1.50 -26.77 -13.48
N LEU A 132 2.75 -26.34 -13.33
CA LEU A 132 3.82 -27.17 -12.76
C LEU A 132 3.89 -27.16 -11.23
N TYR A 133 3.44 -26.09 -10.57
CA TYR A 133 3.66 -25.89 -9.12
C TYR A 133 2.39 -25.82 -8.28
N ILE A 134 1.20 -25.70 -8.88
CA ILE A 134 -0.07 -25.60 -8.13
C ILE A 134 -0.98 -26.81 -8.35
N VAL A 135 -0.83 -27.54 -9.46
CA VAL A 135 -1.58 -28.76 -9.76
C VAL A 135 -0.94 -29.99 -9.10
#